data_AF-A0A7L2MB33-F1
#
_entry.id   AF-A0A7L2MB33-F1
#
_cell.length_a   1.000
_cell.length_b   1.000
_cell.length_c   1.000
_cell.angle_alpha   90.00
_cell.angle_beta   90.00
_cell.angle_gamma   90.00
#
_symmetry.space_group_name_H-M   'P 1'
#
loop_
_entity.id
_entity.type
_entity.pdbx_description
1 polymer ?
#
loop_
_entity_poly.entity_id
_entity_poly.type
_entity_poly.pdbx_seq_one_letter_code
_entity_poly.pdbx_strand_id
1 'polypeptide(L)'
;MISESSSFIKGVVLGGAFCMLFMLLGHIKVGRGTKAYHHEHHHIQAPIKEDVLNLSEGERVELSKSIHVYCIILVKPKDLGHWAAARETWSKHCDKAEFYSSENVKVFDSVAVNANDMWVMMQKAYKITYERYMDEFSWFFLAYPTTFAIIENLKYFLLKKDPSQPFYLGHTVKSGDLEYVDGEGGIVLSIESLRR
;
A
#
# COMPACT_ATOMS: atom_id res chain seq x y z
N MET A 1 -52.01 -1.40 -48.62
CA MET A 1 -51.53 -1.11 -47.25
C MET A 1 -51.44 -2.36 -46.34
N ILE A 2 -51.38 -3.59 -46.87
CA ILE A 2 -51.29 -4.83 -46.03
C ILE A 2 -49.87 -5.46 -46.06
N SER A 3 -49.01 -5.02 -46.98
CA SER A 3 -47.65 -5.56 -47.19
C SER A 3 -46.63 -5.07 -46.16
N GLU A 4 -46.70 -3.80 -45.76
CA GLU A 4 -45.71 -3.19 -44.85
C GLU A 4 -45.85 -3.65 -43.40
N SER A 5 -47.07 -3.90 -42.93
CA SER A 5 -47.34 -4.40 -41.57
C SER A 5 -46.84 -5.84 -41.38
N SER A 6 -46.87 -6.66 -42.44
CA SER A 6 -46.32 -8.03 -42.40
C SER A 6 -44.80 -8.04 -42.23
N SER A 7 -44.10 -7.11 -42.88
CA SER A 7 -42.64 -7.00 -42.80
C SER A 7 -42.18 -6.50 -41.43
N PHE A 8 -42.92 -5.56 -40.83
CA PHE A 8 -42.66 -5.08 -39.47
C PHE A 8 -42.85 -6.18 -38.42
N ILE A 9 -43.95 -6.94 -38.47
CA ILE A 9 -44.20 -8.03 -37.51
C ILE A 9 -43.15 -9.14 -37.64
N LYS A 10 -42.71 -9.47 -38.86
CA LYS A 10 -41.61 -10.42 -39.07
C LYS A 10 -40.30 -9.93 -38.44
N GLY A 11 -40.00 -8.63 -38.56
CA GLY A 11 -38.84 -8.02 -37.93
C GLY A 11 -38.89 -8.07 -36.40
N VAL A 12 -40.04 -7.81 -35.80
CA VAL A 12 -40.25 -7.90 -34.35
C VAL A 12 -40.08 -9.34 -33.84
N VAL A 13 -40.62 -10.32 -34.57
CA VAL A 13 -40.50 -11.75 -34.20
C VAL A 13 -39.06 -12.23 -34.35
N LEU A 14 -38.36 -11.87 -35.43
CA LEU A 14 -36.94 -12.20 -35.63
C LEU A 14 -36.04 -11.54 -34.58
N GLY A 15 -36.30 -10.27 -34.25
CA GLY A 15 -35.58 -9.55 -33.20
C GLY A 15 -35.81 -10.15 -31.81
N GLY A 16 -37.05 -10.52 -31.48
CA GLY A 16 -37.39 -11.20 -30.23
C GLY A 16 -36.74 -12.57 -30.10
N ALA A 17 -36.77 -13.37 -31.17
CA ALA A 17 -36.11 -14.68 -31.20
C ALA A 17 -34.59 -14.55 -31.04
N PHE A 18 -33.97 -13.59 -31.72
CA PHE A 18 -32.54 -13.30 -31.60
C PHE A 18 -32.17 -12.84 -30.18
N CYS A 19 -32.98 -11.96 -29.57
CA CYS A 19 -32.75 -11.48 -28.21
C CYS A 19 -32.84 -12.62 -27.17
N MET A 20 -33.83 -13.52 -27.31
CA MET A 20 -33.95 -14.71 -26.46
C MET A 20 -32.77 -15.67 -26.65
N LEU A 21 -32.29 -15.82 -27.89
CA LEU A 21 -31.13 -16.68 -28.19
C LEU A 21 -29.83 -16.09 -27.61
N PHE A 22 -29.67 -14.77 -27.61
CA PHE A 22 -28.56 -14.07 -26.92
C PHE A 22 -28.66 -14.17 -25.40
N MET A 23 -29.86 -14.12 -24.81
CA MET A 23 -30.04 -14.31 -23.36
C MET A 23 -29.75 -15.78 -22.96
N LEU A 24 -30.15 -16.74 -23.78
CA LEU A 24 -29.87 -18.17 -23.56
C LEU A 24 -28.39 -18.51 -23.77
N LEU A 25 -27.73 -17.94 -24.78
CA LEU A 25 -26.28 -18.06 -24.98
C LEU A 25 -25.47 -17.28 -23.95
N GLY A 26 -25.97 -16.13 -23.47
CA GLY A 26 -25.35 -15.32 -22.43
C GLY A 26 -25.31 -16.02 -21.06
N HIS A 27 -26.23 -16.96 -20.82
CA HIS A 27 -26.17 -17.86 -19.66
C HIS A 27 -25.08 -18.95 -19.79
N ILE A 28 -24.55 -19.19 -21.00
CA ILE A 28 -23.45 -20.13 -21.26
C ILE A 28 -22.15 -19.33 -21.40
N LYS A 29 -21.58 -18.97 -20.24
CA LYS A 29 -20.25 -18.34 -20.05
C LYS A 29 -20.04 -16.95 -20.67
N VAL A 30 -20.49 -15.93 -19.94
CA VAL A 30 -19.55 -14.88 -19.45
C VAL A 30 -19.66 -14.83 -17.93
N GLY A 31 -19.30 -15.96 -17.31
CA GLY A 31 -18.65 -15.92 -16.02
C GLY A 31 -17.24 -15.36 -16.19
N ARG A 32 -17.12 -14.10 -16.64
CA ARG A 32 -15.99 -13.29 -16.17
C ARG A 32 -16.38 -12.98 -14.74
N GLY A 33 -16.16 -13.98 -13.88
CA GLY A 33 -16.01 -13.69 -12.47
C GLY A 33 -14.97 -12.59 -12.45
N THR A 34 -15.41 -11.38 -12.15
CA THR A 34 -14.62 -10.56 -11.25
C THR A 34 -14.28 -11.54 -10.13
N LYS A 35 -13.09 -12.15 -10.20
CA LYS A 35 -12.36 -12.41 -8.98
C LYS A 35 -12.24 -11.01 -8.39
N ALA A 36 -13.28 -10.59 -7.67
CA ALA A 36 -13.07 -9.85 -6.47
C ALA A 36 -12.02 -10.69 -5.78
N TYR A 37 -10.78 -10.24 -5.86
CA TYR A 37 -9.79 -10.66 -4.90
C TYR A 37 -10.44 -10.25 -3.60
N HIS A 38 -11.13 -11.20 -2.99
CA HIS A 38 -11.53 -11.11 -1.61
C HIS A 38 -10.17 -11.11 -0.93
N HIS A 39 -9.64 -9.90 -0.73
CA HIS A 39 -8.53 -9.72 0.16
C HIS A 39 -9.09 -10.22 1.48
N GLU A 40 -8.74 -11.44 1.86
CA GLU A 40 -8.95 -11.87 3.23
C GLU A 40 -8.23 -10.81 4.05
N HIS A 41 -9.00 -9.96 4.71
CA HIS A 41 -8.51 -9.08 5.76
C HIS A 41 -8.14 -10.01 6.91
N HIS A 42 -7.04 -10.74 6.75
CA HIS A 42 -6.42 -11.40 7.87
C HIS A 42 -6.15 -10.29 8.86
N HIS A 43 -6.86 -10.28 9.98
CA HIS A 43 -6.43 -9.50 11.13
C HIS A 43 -4.97 -9.87 11.35
N ILE A 44 -4.07 -8.94 11.03
CA ILE A 44 -2.65 -9.24 11.06
C ILE A 44 -2.27 -9.39 12.51
N GLN A 45 -2.19 -10.65 12.93
CA GLN A 45 -1.73 -10.98 14.26
C GLN A 45 -0.23 -10.73 14.31
N ALA A 46 0.18 -10.05 15.38
CA ALA A 46 1.57 -10.02 15.79
C ALA A 46 2.07 -11.48 15.92
N PRO A 47 3.37 -11.74 15.69
CA PRO A 47 3.93 -13.06 15.93
C PRO A 47 3.51 -13.62 17.31
N ILE A 48 3.12 -14.89 17.34
CA ILE A 48 2.72 -15.57 18.58
C ILE A 48 3.87 -15.42 19.59
N LYS A 49 3.55 -14.91 20.78
CA LYS A 49 4.54 -14.55 21.80
C LYS A 49 5.38 -15.76 22.19
N GLU A 50 4.81 -16.97 22.30
CA GLU A 50 5.58 -18.17 22.62
C GLU A 50 6.63 -18.50 21.55
N ASP A 51 6.28 -18.45 20.26
CA ASP A 51 7.22 -18.77 19.18
C ASP A 51 8.42 -17.83 19.18
N VAL A 52 8.18 -16.56 19.48
CA VAL A 52 9.28 -15.60 19.56
C VAL A 52 10.01 -15.73 20.89
N LEU A 53 9.31 -16.01 22.00
CA LEU A 53 9.93 -16.26 23.29
C LEU A 53 10.87 -17.47 23.28
N ASN A 54 10.59 -18.46 22.44
CA ASN A 54 11.42 -19.64 22.22
C ASN A 54 12.69 -19.35 21.40
N LEU A 55 12.76 -18.22 20.68
CA LEU A 55 14.00 -17.77 20.06
C LEU A 55 14.93 -17.21 21.14
N SER A 56 16.20 -17.62 21.11
CA SER A 56 17.25 -17.01 21.92
C SER A 56 17.39 -15.52 21.59
N GLU A 57 17.93 -14.75 22.51
CA GLU A 57 18.18 -13.32 22.28
C GLU A 57 19.08 -13.08 21.07
N GLY A 58 20.09 -13.94 20.87
CA GLY A 58 20.98 -13.90 19.70
C GLY A 58 20.23 -14.10 18.40
N GLU A 59 19.37 -15.13 18.31
CA GLU A 59 18.56 -15.40 17.12
C GLU A 59 17.60 -14.25 16.81
N ARG A 60 16.94 -13.65 17.83
CA ARG A 60 16.05 -12.51 17.61
C ARG A 60 16.79 -11.29 17.07
N VAL A 61 17.99 -11.03 17.60
CA VAL A 61 18.83 -9.91 17.13
C VAL A 61 19.27 -10.16 15.68
N GLU A 62 19.65 -11.39 15.35
CA GLU A 62 20.07 -11.76 13.99
C GLU A 62 18.92 -11.71 12.98
N LEU A 63 17.75 -12.22 13.37
CA LEU A 63 16.50 -12.12 12.60
C LEU A 63 16.03 -10.67 12.44
N SER A 64 16.13 -9.85 13.48
CA SER A 64 15.78 -8.43 13.37
C SER A 64 16.74 -7.69 12.42
N LYS A 65 18.02 -8.08 12.39
CA LYS A 65 19.02 -7.55 11.45
C LYS A 65 18.77 -7.97 10.01
N SER A 66 18.07 -9.07 9.75
CA SER A 66 17.70 -9.49 8.39
C SER A 66 16.49 -8.76 7.82
N ILE A 67 15.72 -8.07 8.67
CA ILE A 67 14.64 -7.18 8.23
C ILE A 67 15.20 -5.77 8.02
N HIS A 68 15.23 -5.37 6.74
CA HIS A 68 15.61 -4.03 6.34
C HIS A 68 14.38 -3.16 6.07
N VAL A 69 14.28 -2.04 6.79
CA VAL A 69 13.19 -1.07 6.71
C VAL A 69 13.72 0.23 6.13
N TYR A 70 13.14 0.63 5.00
CA TYR A 70 13.35 1.93 4.40
C TYR A 70 12.29 2.93 4.90
N CYS A 71 12.72 4.03 5.51
CA CYS A 71 11.83 5.06 6.01
C CYS A 71 11.66 6.22 5.01
N ILE A 72 10.42 6.43 4.57
CA ILE A 72 9.99 7.51 3.67
C ILE A 72 9.33 8.59 4.52
N ILE A 73 10.01 9.70 4.77
CA ILE A 73 9.51 10.73 5.70
C ILE A 73 9.06 11.95 4.89
N LEU A 74 7.75 12.22 4.85
CA LEU A 74 7.20 13.35 4.08
C LEU A 74 7.22 14.63 4.91
N VAL A 75 8.01 15.63 4.51
CA VAL A 75 8.24 16.85 5.27
C VAL A 75 7.94 18.11 4.48
N LYS A 76 7.50 19.17 5.17
CA LYS A 76 7.40 20.52 4.59
C LYS A 76 8.40 21.47 5.22
N PRO A 77 8.83 22.53 4.51
CA PRO A 77 9.74 23.55 5.04
C PRO A 77 9.25 24.24 6.31
N LYS A 78 7.95 24.22 6.60
CA LYS A 78 7.38 24.78 7.83
C LYS A 78 7.57 23.90 9.07
N ASP A 79 7.92 22.62 8.91
CA ASP A 79 7.96 21.62 9.97
C ASP A 79 9.39 21.36 10.49
N LEU A 80 10.30 22.36 10.40
CA LEU A 80 11.73 22.20 10.66
C LEU A 80 12.06 21.60 12.04
N GLY A 81 11.33 21.97 13.08
CA GLY A 81 11.56 21.46 14.44
C GLY A 81 11.27 19.96 14.54
N HIS A 82 10.11 19.53 14.02
CA HIS A 82 9.73 18.11 13.98
C HIS A 82 10.65 17.30 13.07
N TRP A 83 11.05 17.88 11.93
CA TRP A 83 12.01 17.26 11.02
C TRP A 83 13.36 17.04 11.70
N ALA A 84 13.92 18.07 12.35
CA ALA A 84 15.17 17.95 13.10
C ALA A 84 15.04 16.88 14.20
N ALA A 85 13.94 16.86 14.95
CA ALA A 85 13.69 15.85 15.96
C ALA A 85 13.67 14.43 15.37
N ALA A 86 12.93 14.19 14.30
CA ALA A 86 12.87 12.89 13.63
C ALA A 86 14.26 12.46 13.10
N ARG A 87 14.99 13.36 12.44
CA ARG A 87 16.35 13.14 11.93
C ARG A 87 17.32 12.78 13.04
N GLU A 88 17.24 13.48 14.16
CA GLU A 88 18.20 13.31 15.26
C GLU A 88 17.86 12.16 16.20
N THR A 89 16.67 11.56 16.09
CA THR A 89 16.19 10.50 16.98
C THR A 89 15.88 9.20 16.23
N TRP A 90 14.59 8.84 16.11
CA TRP A 90 14.15 7.51 15.73
C TRP A 90 14.50 7.13 14.29
N SER A 91 14.61 8.08 13.36
CA SER A 91 14.93 7.76 11.96
C SER A 91 16.35 7.18 11.79
N LYS A 92 17.24 7.41 12.76
CA LYS A 92 18.59 6.79 12.81
C LYS A 92 18.53 5.27 13.02
N HIS A 93 17.39 4.75 13.47
CA HIS A 93 17.16 3.33 13.69
C HIS A 93 16.59 2.63 12.45
N CYS A 94 16.18 3.39 11.42
CA CYS A 94 15.89 2.84 10.10
C CYS A 94 17.19 2.38 9.44
N ASP A 95 17.14 1.30 8.65
CA ASP A 95 18.30 0.87 7.86
C ASP A 95 18.67 1.93 6.81
N LYS A 96 17.65 2.64 6.32
CA LYS A 96 17.81 3.87 5.55
C LYS A 96 16.61 4.79 5.76
N ALA A 97 16.84 6.09 5.85
CA ALA A 97 15.79 7.09 5.93
C ALA A 97 16.07 8.24 4.95
N GLU A 98 15.06 8.60 4.17
CA GLU A 98 15.08 9.80 3.31
C GLU A 98 13.89 10.70 3.61
N PHE A 99 14.15 12.01 3.58
CA PHE A 99 13.15 13.04 3.81
C PHE A 99 12.72 13.65 2.48
N TYR A 100 11.46 13.46 2.09
CA TYR A 100 10.90 13.94 0.84
C TYR A 100 10.17 15.26 1.08
N SER A 101 10.55 16.30 0.33
CA SER A 101 9.99 17.64 0.49
C SER A 101 9.58 18.26 -0.84
N SER A 102 8.69 19.24 -0.78
CA SER A 102 8.23 19.99 -1.96
C SER A 102 9.40 20.69 -2.68
N GLU A 103 10.42 21.09 -1.93
CA GLU A 103 11.61 21.77 -2.42
C GLU A 103 12.89 21.18 -1.81
N ASN A 104 14.04 21.52 -2.41
CA ASN A 104 15.34 21.12 -1.88
C ASN A 104 15.70 21.99 -0.67
N VAL A 105 15.78 21.38 0.51
CA VAL A 105 16.20 22.04 1.76
C VAL A 105 17.56 21.47 2.14
N LYS A 106 18.62 22.15 1.69
CA LYS A 106 20.02 21.70 1.83
C LYS A 106 20.44 21.37 3.26
N VAL A 107 19.94 22.10 4.25
CA VAL A 107 20.27 21.86 5.67
C VAL A 107 19.88 20.45 6.13
N PHE A 108 18.88 19.86 5.48
CA PHE A 108 18.33 18.55 5.84
C PHE A 108 18.46 17.50 4.73
N ASP A 109 19.24 17.78 3.68
CA ASP A 109 19.52 16.86 2.57
C ASP A 109 18.25 16.25 1.95
N SER A 110 17.21 17.06 1.76
CA SER A 110 15.91 16.55 1.30
C SER A 110 15.91 16.11 -0.15
N VAL A 111 15.10 15.09 -0.43
CA VAL A 111 14.74 14.67 -1.77
C VAL A 111 13.58 15.54 -2.25
N ALA A 112 13.86 16.45 -3.19
CA ALA A 112 12.84 17.34 -3.75
C ALA A 112 11.91 16.58 -4.70
N VAL A 113 10.60 16.58 -4.40
CA VAL A 113 9.57 15.96 -5.24
C VAL A 113 8.78 16.97 -6.08
N ASN A 114 9.05 18.28 -5.94
CA ASN A 114 8.43 19.37 -6.70
C ASN A 114 6.88 19.24 -6.72
N ALA A 115 6.29 19.07 -5.54
CA ALA A 115 4.85 18.97 -5.32
C ALA A 115 4.50 19.54 -3.95
N ASN A 116 3.47 20.39 -3.86
CA ASN A 116 3.02 20.99 -2.59
C ASN A 116 1.88 20.20 -1.92
N ASP A 117 1.13 19.46 -2.73
CA ASP A 117 0.07 18.57 -2.27
C ASP A 117 0.67 17.29 -1.66
N MET A 118 0.23 16.93 -0.45
CA MET A 118 0.81 15.82 0.31
C MET A 118 0.55 14.47 -0.36
N TRP A 119 -0.61 14.31 -1.00
CA TRP A 119 -0.95 13.08 -1.70
C TRP A 119 -0.05 12.90 -2.93
N VAL A 120 0.14 13.94 -3.73
CA VAL A 120 1.07 13.92 -4.87
C VAL A 120 2.52 13.70 -4.41
N MET A 121 2.93 14.32 -3.29
CA MET A 121 4.25 14.07 -2.70
C MET A 121 4.43 12.61 -2.31
N MET A 122 3.43 12.02 -1.64
CA MET A 122 3.43 10.61 -1.22
C MET A 122 3.58 9.67 -2.43
N GLN A 123 2.77 9.86 -3.47
CA GLN A 123 2.84 9.06 -4.69
C GLN A 123 4.22 9.14 -5.37
N LYS A 124 4.78 10.35 -5.47
CA LYS A 124 6.12 10.55 -6.04
C LYS A 124 7.21 9.93 -5.18
N ALA A 125 7.12 10.08 -3.85
CA ALA A 125 8.09 9.51 -2.91
C ALA A 125 8.10 7.98 -3.00
N TYR A 126 6.91 7.35 -3.04
CA TYR A 126 6.79 5.91 -3.27
C TYR A 126 7.41 5.47 -4.57
N LYS A 127 7.10 6.15 -5.68
CA LYS A 127 7.67 5.83 -6.99
C LYS A 127 9.19 5.93 -7.00
N ILE A 128 9.74 7.04 -6.51
CA ILE A 128 11.19 7.27 -6.43
C ILE A 128 11.86 6.21 -5.54
N THR A 129 11.24 5.90 -4.40
CA THR A 129 11.78 4.91 -3.47
C THR A 129 11.81 3.53 -4.09
N TYR A 130 10.71 3.10 -4.72
CA TYR A 130 10.62 1.82 -5.41
C TYR A 130 11.68 1.71 -6.51
N GLU A 131 11.76 2.69 -7.41
CA GLU A 131 12.71 2.69 -8.53
C GLU A 131 14.17 2.65 -8.08
N ARG A 132 14.51 3.24 -6.92
CA ARG A 132 15.88 3.28 -6.41
C ARG A 132 16.26 2.08 -5.56
N TYR A 133 15.32 1.52 -4.81
CA TYR A 133 15.61 0.66 -3.65
C TYR A 133 14.86 -0.68 -3.67
N MET A 134 14.13 -1.01 -4.74
CA MET A 134 13.39 -2.27 -4.85
C MET A 134 14.25 -3.54 -4.69
N ASP A 135 15.53 -3.48 -5.04
CA ASP A 135 16.45 -4.62 -4.94
C ASP A 135 17.18 -4.70 -3.59
N GLU A 136 17.14 -3.62 -2.79
CA GLU A 136 17.85 -3.50 -1.51
C GLU A 136 16.91 -3.66 -0.30
N PHE A 137 15.64 -3.27 -0.44
CA PHE A 137 14.69 -3.23 0.67
C PHE A 137 13.39 -3.95 0.35
N SER A 138 12.90 -4.70 1.35
CA SER A 138 11.65 -5.46 1.27
C SER A 138 10.49 -4.78 2.00
N TRP A 139 10.79 -3.80 2.86
CA TRP A 139 9.82 -3.11 3.71
C TRP A 139 10.03 -1.60 3.68
N PHE A 140 8.93 -0.87 3.57
CA PHE A 140 8.90 0.58 3.43
C PHE A 140 7.96 1.16 4.47
N PHE A 141 8.44 2.13 5.24
CA PHE A 141 7.66 2.81 6.28
C PHE A 141 7.49 4.27 5.92
N LEU A 142 6.27 4.66 5.54
CA LEU A 142 5.89 6.05 5.35
C LEU A 142 5.56 6.69 6.69
N ALA A 143 6.14 7.85 6.96
CA ALA A 143 5.90 8.62 8.16
C ALA A 143 5.85 10.13 7.88
N TYR A 144 5.33 10.87 8.85
CA TYR A 144 5.36 12.33 8.90
C TYR A 144 6.39 12.82 9.94
N PRO A 145 6.83 14.08 9.90
CA PRO A 145 7.77 14.60 10.88
C PRO A 145 7.19 14.59 12.32
N THR A 146 5.87 14.56 12.47
CA THR A 146 5.17 14.42 13.76
C THR A 146 5.11 12.97 14.27
N THR A 147 5.45 11.98 13.46
CA THR A 147 5.46 10.57 13.86
C THR A 147 6.66 10.26 14.76
N PHE A 148 6.45 9.43 15.78
CA PHE A 148 7.52 8.79 16.55
C PHE A 148 7.35 7.27 16.45
N ALA A 149 8.41 6.57 16.05
CA ALA A 149 8.38 5.12 15.84
C ALA A 149 9.54 4.44 16.56
N ILE A 150 9.30 3.24 17.08
CA ILE A 150 10.36 2.36 17.59
C ILE A 150 10.61 1.32 16.49
N ILE A 151 11.66 1.52 15.69
CA ILE A 151 11.90 0.73 14.47
C ILE A 151 12.18 -0.75 14.81
N GLU A 152 12.80 -1.03 15.95
CA GLU A 152 13.03 -2.39 16.43
C GLU A 152 11.72 -3.14 16.69
N ASN A 153 10.70 -2.46 17.22
CA ASN A 153 9.37 -3.04 17.42
C ASN A 153 8.68 -3.29 16.07
N LEU A 154 8.88 -2.40 15.09
CA LEU A 154 8.38 -2.61 13.74
C LEU A 154 9.05 -3.83 13.09
N LYS A 155 10.38 -3.91 13.11
CA LYS A 155 11.13 -5.06 12.56
C LYS A 155 10.68 -6.36 13.20
N TYR A 156 10.51 -6.36 14.52
CA TYR A 156 9.98 -7.50 15.27
C TYR A 156 8.60 -7.93 14.76
N PHE A 157 7.68 -6.98 14.55
CA PHE A 157 6.34 -7.26 14.03
C PHE A 157 6.37 -7.88 12.61
N LEU A 158 7.37 -7.52 11.81
CA LEU A 158 7.55 -7.98 10.43
C LEU A 158 8.25 -9.35 10.29
N LEU A 159 8.90 -9.86 11.34
CA LEU A 159 9.75 -11.07 11.29
C LEU A 159 9.11 -12.30 10.62
N LYS A 160 7.80 -12.50 10.78
CA LYS A 160 7.08 -13.66 10.25
C LYS A 160 6.24 -13.34 9.00
N LYS A 161 6.49 -12.21 8.35
CA LYS A 161 5.73 -11.76 7.18
C LYS A 161 6.58 -11.95 5.93
N ASP A 162 5.97 -12.54 4.90
CA ASP A 162 6.58 -12.66 3.58
C ASP A 162 6.39 -11.36 2.79
N PRO A 163 7.44 -10.58 2.52
CA PRO A 163 7.32 -9.30 1.81
C PRO A 163 6.89 -9.46 0.34
N SER A 164 6.90 -10.68 -0.22
CA SER A 164 6.33 -10.97 -1.54
C SER A 164 4.79 -10.94 -1.55
N GLN A 165 4.16 -10.87 -0.38
CA GLN A 165 2.72 -10.66 -0.22
C GLN A 165 2.39 -9.17 -0.07
N PRO A 166 1.22 -8.71 -0.57
CA PRO A 166 0.86 -7.29 -0.61
C PRO A 166 0.37 -6.78 0.76
N PHE A 167 1.30 -6.56 1.69
CA PHE A 167 1.00 -6.00 3.00
C PHE A 167 0.86 -4.46 2.95
N TYR A 168 -0.29 -3.96 3.39
CA TYR A 168 -0.58 -2.54 3.66
C TYR A 168 -1.02 -2.41 5.12
N LEU A 169 -0.12 -1.95 5.98
CA LEU A 169 -0.25 -2.05 7.44
C LEU A 169 -0.20 -0.69 8.12
N GLY A 170 -0.90 -0.56 9.23
CA GLY A 170 -0.83 0.59 10.13
C GLY A 170 -2.12 0.69 10.94
N HIS A 171 -2.46 1.90 11.39
CA HIS A 171 -3.72 2.13 12.09
C HIS A 171 -4.89 2.14 11.12
N THR A 172 -5.64 1.03 11.05
CA THR A 172 -6.79 0.93 10.17
C THR A 172 -8.00 1.69 10.72
N VAL A 173 -8.55 2.59 9.92
CA VAL A 173 -9.75 3.36 10.22
C VAL A 173 -10.85 3.04 9.21
N LYS A 174 -12.10 3.11 9.66
CA LYS A 174 -13.29 2.86 8.84
C LYS A 174 -14.10 4.14 8.68
N SER A 175 -14.36 4.55 7.44
CA SER A 175 -15.19 5.69 7.09
C SER A 175 -16.28 5.26 6.11
N GLY A 176 -17.48 5.02 6.62
CA GLY A 176 -18.56 4.40 5.86
C GLY A 176 -18.21 2.96 5.50
N ASP A 177 -18.24 2.65 4.20
CA ASP A 177 -17.87 1.33 3.66
C ASP A 177 -16.37 1.22 3.31
N LEU A 178 -15.61 2.31 3.43
CA LEU A 178 -14.18 2.33 3.14
C LEU A 178 -13.37 2.04 4.41
N GLU A 179 -12.44 1.11 4.29
CA GLU A 179 -11.43 0.79 5.30
C GLU A 179 -10.04 1.11 4.73
N TYR A 180 -9.25 1.91 5.46
CA TYR A 180 -7.94 2.35 5.01
C TYR A 180 -6.99 2.55 6.20
N VAL A 181 -5.68 2.53 5.95
CA VAL A 181 -4.68 2.86 6.96
C VAL A 181 -4.57 4.38 7.06
N ASP A 182 -4.78 4.90 8.26
CA ASP A 182 -4.55 6.31 8.56
C ASP A 182 -3.05 6.63 8.53
N GLY A 183 -2.74 7.79 7.94
CA GLY A 183 -1.36 8.20 7.73
C GLY A 183 -0.68 8.74 8.99
N GLU A 184 -1.43 9.23 10.00
CA GLU A 184 -0.81 9.88 11.17
C GLU A 184 0.04 8.91 11.99
N GLY A 185 -0.41 7.66 12.13
CA GLY A 185 0.33 6.57 12.77
C GLY A 185 1.47 5.98 11.93
N GLY A 186 1.59 6.41 10.66
CA GLY A 186 2.51 5.84 9.68
C GLY A 186 1.95 4.60 8.98
N ILE A 187 2.46 4.35 7.77
CA ILE A 187 2.03 3.27 6.88
C ILE A 187 3.22 2.37 6.58
N VAL A 188 3.06 1.06 6.76
CA VAL A 188 4.06 0.07 6.38
C VAL A 188 3.59 -0.67 5.13
N LEU A 189 4.45 -0.71 4.13
CA LEU A 189 4.25 -1.41 2.86
C LEU A 189 5.32 -2.48 2.71
N SER A 190 4.92 -3.66 2.25
CA SER A 190 5.87 -4.60 1.66
C SER A 190 6.29 -4.15 0.25
N ILE A 191 7.38 -4.70 -0.26
CA ILE A 191 7.81 -4.50 -1.64
C ILE A 191 6.72 -4.86 -2.65
N GLU A 192 5.96 -5.93 -2.40
CA GLU A 192 4.85 -6.32 -3.29
C GLU A 192 3.72 -5.29 -3.29
N SER A 193 3.41 -4.66 -2.15
CA SER A 193 2.41 -3.57 -2.12
C SER A 193 2.89 -2.33 -2.85
N LEU A 194 4.17 -1.96 -2.67
CA LEU A 194 4.73 -0.78 -3.32
C LEU A 194 4.82 -0.94 -4.85
N ARG A 195 4.92 -2.18 -5.33
CA ARG A 195 4.97 -2.54 -6.76
C ARG A 195 3.62 -2.43 -7.48
N ARG A 196 2.50 -2.65 -6.78
CA ARG A 196 1.15 -2.72 -7.36
C ARG A 196 0.54 -1.34 -7.57
#